data_AF-A0A953R6E0-F1
#
_entry.id   AF-A0A953R6E0-F1
#
_cell.length_a   1.000
_cell.length_b   1.000
_cell.length_c   1.000
_cell.angle_alpha   90.00
_cell.angle_beta   90.00
_cell.angle_gamma   90.00
#
_symmetry.space_group_name_H-M   'P 1'
#
loop_
_entity.id
_entity.type
_entity.pdbx_description
1 polymer ?
#
loop_
_entity_poly.entity_id
_entity_poly.type
_entity_poly.pdbx_seq_one_letter_code
_entity_poly.pdbx_strand_id
1 'polypeptide(L)'
;MPVQAVVLLGVVVLSGIAIVRLASSWWKYRGRRVITCPENQRPAGVLVDSRHAAATALAGAPELRLSACSRWPERAGCGQQCLTQIAASPEDCLVRNILTKWYEGKVCASCSRPFGDIQWTGQKPALFLADKVSVDWGQVPADKLHEVLAASLPLCFACHMANTLVREHPELVVDRSASRPI
;
A
#
# COMPACT_ATOMS: atom_id res chain seq x y z
N MET A 1 -43.05 19.39 21.41
CA MET A 1 -41.75 20.03 21.10
C MET A 1 -40.53 19.33 21.70
N PRO A 2 -40.46 18.93 22.99
CA PRO A 2 -39.22 18.34 23.54
C PRO A 2 -38.98 16.91 23.03
N VAL A 3 -40.03 16.10 22.86
CA VAL A 3 -39.90 14.71 22.40
C VAL A 3 -39.36 14.62 20.97
N GLN A 4 -39.81 15.48 20.06
CA GLN A 4 -39.29 15.53 18.69
C GLN A 4 -37.81 15.93 18.66
N ALA A 5 -37.41 16.92 19.47
CA ALA A 5 -36.01 17.32 19.58
C ALA A 5 -35.13 16.17 20.11
N VAL A 6 -35.61 15.43 21.11
CA VAL A 6 -34.90 14.26 21.67
C VAL A 6 -34.80 13.13 20.64
N VAL A 7 -35.86 12.84 19.89
CA VAL A 7 -35.84 11.80 18.84
C VAL A 7 -34.88 12.19 17.72
N LEU A 8 -34.93 13.44 17.24
CA LEU A 8 -34.02 13.92 16.19
C LEU A 8 -32.56 13.87 16.65
N LEU A 9 -32.28 14.29 17.89
CA LEU A 9 -30.95 14.19 18.47
C LEU A 9 -30.47 12.74 18.54
N GLY A 10 -31.33 11.82 18.98
CA GLY A 10 -31.03 10.39 19.04
C GLY A 10 -30.66 9.82 17.66
N VAL A 11 -31.45 10.16 16.62
CA VAL A 11 -31.17 9.73 15.24
C VAL A 11 -29.85 10.29 14.73
N VAL A 12 -29.56 11.57 14.97
CA VAL A 12 -28.29 12.19 14.55
C VAL A 12 -27.10 11.51 15.22
N VAL A 13 -27.17 11.25 16.52
CA VAL A 13 -26.08 10.60 17.26
C VAL A 13 -25.86 9.17 16.77
N LEU A 14 -26.93 8.37 16.64
CA LEU A 14 -26.82 7.00 16.13
C LEU A 14 -26.28 6.96 14.69
N SER A 15 -26.73 7.87 13.84
CA SER A 15 -26.23 7.99 12.47
C SER A 15 -24.76 8.37 12.43
N GLY A 16 -24.33 9.31 13.27
CA GLY A 16 -22.93 9.69 13.40
C GLY A 16 -22.04 8.52 13.82
N ILE A 17 -22.48 7.76 14.83
CA ILE A 17 -21.77 6.54 15.27
C ILE A 17 -21.66 5.52 14.13
N ALA A 18 -22.75 5.26 13.42
CA ALA A 18 -22.76 4.34 12.29
C ALA A 18 -21.79 4.78 11.19
N ILE A 19 -21.80 6.05 10.81
CA ILE A 19 -20.89 6.61 9.79
C ILE A 19 -19.43 6.44 10.22
N VAL A 20 -19.09 6.77 11.47
CA VAL A 20 -17.72 6.63 11.99
C VAL A 20 -17.28 5.15 11.98
N ARG A 21 -18.16 4.22 12.35
CA ARG A 21 -17.88 2.77 12.32
C ARG A 21 -17.64 2.26 10.90
N LEU A 22 -18.49 2.65 9.94
CA LEU A 22 -18.31 2.30 8.52
C LEU A 22 -16.99 2.86 7.98
N ALA A 23 -16.76 4.15 8.18
CA ALA A 23 -15.59 4.83 7.66
C ALA A 23 -14.30 4.26 8.25
N SER A 24 -14.25 4.04 9.57
CA SER A 24 -13.08 3.47 10.24
C SER A 24 -12.80 2.03 9.80
N SER A 25 -13.82 1.17 9.69
CA SER A 25 -13.66 -0.20 9.19
C SER A 25 -13.15 -0.21 7.74
N TRP A 26 -13.74 0.62 6.88
CA TRP A 26 -13.29 0.77 5.50
C TRP A 26 -11.83 1.26 5.43
N TRP A 27 -11.47 2.27 6.22
CA TRP A 27 -10.10 2.80 6.25
C TRP A 27 -9.07 1.78 6.75
N LYS A 28 -9.46 0.95 7.73
CA LYS A 28 -8.61 -0.07 8.32
C LYS A 28 -8.34 -1.23 7.36
N TYR A 29 -9.33 -1.66 6.59
CA TYR A 29 -9.22 -2.84 5.73
C TYR A 29 -8.97 -2.53 4.24
N ARG A 30 -9.01 -1.26 3.82
CA ARG A 30 -8.61 -0.90 2.45
C ARG A 30 -7.11 -1.11 2.21
N GLY A 31 -6.73 -1.25 0.95
CA GLY A 31 -5.32 -1.35 0.51
C GLY A 31 -4.81 -2.78 0.31
N ARG A 32 -3.68 -2.90 -0.39
CA ARG A 32 -2.99 -4.17 -0.64
C ARG A 32 -2.23 -4.63 0.61
N ARG A 33 -2.25 -5.93 0.86
CA ARG A 33 -1.54 -6.57 1.98
C ARG A 33 -0.64 -7.70 1.50
N VAL A 34 0.42 -7.96 2.26
CA VAL A 34 1.29 -9.12 2.10
C VAL A 34 1.07 -10.05 3.28
N ILE A 35 0.69 -11.28 3.00
CA ILE A 35 0.50 -12.33 4.02
C ILE A 35 1.36 -13.53 3.69
N THR A 36 1.57 -14.40 4.68
CA THR A 36 2.18 -15.72 4.43
C THR A 36 1.06 -16.71 4.16
N CYS A 37 1.03 -17.29 2.97
CA CYS A 37 -0.03 -18.23 2.64
C CYS A 37 0.13 -19.52 3.47
N PRO A 38 -0.89 -19.93 4.26
CA PRO A 38 -0.76 -21.07 5.18
C PRO A 38 -0.51 -22.40 4.48
N GLU A 39 -0.92 -22.53 3.21
CA GLU A 39 -0.83 -23.78 2.48
C GLU A 39 0.57 -24.09 1.94
N ASN A 40 1.36 -23.07 1.56
CA ASN A 40 2.68 -23.27 0.95
C ASN A 40 3.79 -22.43 1.62
N GLN A 41 3.46 -21.66 2.66
CA GLN A 41 4.38 -20.80 3.40
C GLN A 41 5.11 -19.77 2.53
N ARG A 42 4.53 -19.40 1.38
CA ARG A 42 5.08 -18.35 0.50
C ARG A 42 4.32 -17.03 0.71
N PRO A 43 4.98 -15.88 0.52
CA PRO A 43 4.29 -14.59 0.50
C PRO A 43 3.20 -14.58 -0.58
N ALA A 44 2.05 -13.98 -0.25
CA ALA A 44 0.97 -13.74 -1.19
C ALA A 44 0.43 -12.33 -1.02
N GLY A 45 0.13 -11.69 -2.16
CA GLY A 45 -0.49 -10.38 -2.22
C GLY A 45 -2.00 -10.54 -2.17
N VAL A 46 -2.65 -9.85 -1.24
CA VAL A 46 -4.10 -9.96 -1.05
C VAL A 46 -4.79 -8.60 -0.93
N LEU A 47 -6.06 -8.57 -1.31
CA LEU A 47 -6.98 -7.46 -1.09
C LEU A 47 -8.16 -7.95 -0.28
N VAL A 48 -8.45 -7.27 0.83
CA VAL A 48 -9.67 -7.49 1.61
C VAL A 48 -10.81 -6.73 0.94
N ASP A 49 -11.99 -7.35 0.89
CA ASP A 49 -13.22 -6.66 0.53
C ASP A 49 -13.60 -5.67 1.65
N SER A 50 -12.96 -4.50 1.61
CA SER A 50 -13.15 -3.41 2.57
C SER A 50 -14.59 -2.89 2.60
N ARG A 51 -15.35 -3.03 1.51
CA ARG A 51 -16.77 -2.63 1.48
C ARG A 51 -17.62 -3.61 2.27
N HIS A 52 -17.39 -4.91 2.07
CA HIS A 52 -18.07 -5.94 2.85
C HIS A 52 -17.71 -5.86 4.34
N ALA A 53 -16.43 -5.71 4.67
CA ALA A 53 -15.98 -5.54 6.05
C ALA A 53 -16.57 -4.28 6.72
N ALA A 54 -16.77 -3.20 5.97
CA ALA A 54 -17.42 -1.99 6.49
C ALA A 54 -18.92 -2.18 6.69
N ALA A 55 -19.60 -2.85 5.76
CA ALA A 55 -21.03 -3.11 5.85
C ALA A 55 -21.39 -4.02 7.04
N THR A 56 -20.56 -5.04 7.32
CA THR A 56 -20.80 -5.99 8.42
C THR A 56 -20.37 -5.44 9.78
N ALA A 57 -19.55 -4.38 9.82
CA ALA A 57 -19.09 -3.75 11.07
C ALA A 57 -20.21 -3.12 11.92
N LEU A 58 -21.39 -2.86 11.34
CA LEU A 58 -22.56 -2.38 12.11
C LEU A 58 -23.19 -3.49 12.96
N ALA A 59 -23.09 -4.74 12.53
CA ALA A 59 -23.67 -5.89 13.22
C ALA A 59 -22.73 -6.50 14.28
N GLY A 60 -21.51 -5.98 14.43
CA GLY A 60 -20.54 -6.47 15.40
C GLY A 60 -19.11 -6.42 14.87
N ALA A 61 -18.37 -7.52 15.05
CA ALA A 61 -17.04 -7.67 14.48
C ALA A 61 -17.14 -7.75 12.93
N PRO A 62 -16.27 -7.04 12.19
CA PRO A 62 -16.30 -7.04 10.74
C PRO A 62 -15.99 -8.44 10.19
N GLU A 63 -16.85 -8.92 9.31
CA GLU A 63 -16.61 -10.14 8.56
C GLU A 63 -15.59 -9.85 7.45
N LEU A 64 -14.46 -10.56 7.49
CA LEU A 64 -13.38 -10.38 6.51
C LEU A 64 -13.52 -11.42 5.41
N ARG A 65 -13.33 -10.97 4.17
CA ARG A 65 -13.16 -11.82 3.00
C ARG A 65 -12.20 -11.17 2.01
N LEU A 66 -11.55 -11.97 1.20
CA LEU A 66 -10.67 -11.49 0.13
C LEU A 66 -11.49 -11.13 -1.10
N SER A 67 -11.20 -9.97 -1.69
CA SER A 67 -11.68 -9.58 -3.02
C SER A 67 -10.67 -9.96 -4.11
N ALA A 68 -9.39 -10.14 -3.76
CA ALA A 68 -8.37 -10.63 -4.68
C ALA A 68 -7.21 -11.32 -3.93
N CYS A 69 -6.54 -12.23 -4.63
CA CYS A 69 -5.34 -12.92 -4.18
C CYS A 69 -4.41 -13.14 -5.38
N SER A 70 -3.10 -12.95 -5.21
CA SER A 70 -2.10 -13.19 -6.26
C SER A 70 -2.00 -14.67 -6.68
N ARG A 71 -2.67 -15.57 -5.96
CA ARG A 71 -2.75 -17.02 -6.26
C ARG A 71 -4.06 -17.43 -6.94
N TRP A 72 -4.91 -16.47 -7.28
CA TRP A 72 -6.10 -16.70 -8.09
C TRP A 72 -5.78 -16.39 -9.55
N PRO A 73 -6.28 -17.19 -10.50
CA PRO A 73 -7.39 -18.15 -10.37
C PRO A 73 -7.03 -19.57 -9.95
N GLU A 74 -5.75 -19.97 -9.91
CA GLU A 74 -5.33 -21.37 -9.71
C GLU A 74 -5.80 -21.95 -8.36
N ARG A 75 -6.10 -21.10 -7.39
CA ARG A 75 -6.69 -21.46 -6.08
C ARG A 75 -7.96 -20.69 -5.75
N ALA A 76 -8.77 -20.35 -6.76
CA ALA A 76 -10.09 -19.76 -6.60
C ALA A 76 -10.99 -20.78 -5.87
N GLY A 77 -11.20 -20.58 -4.56
CA GLY A 77 -11.87 -21.56 -3.68
C GLY A 77 -11.06 -21.94 -2.44
N CYS A 78 -9.85 -21.39 -2.26
CA CYS A 78 -9.14 -21.58 -1.00
C CYS A 78 -9.94 -21.00 0.19
N GLY A 79 -9.91 -21.68 1.35
CA GLY A 79 -10.71 -21.33 2.53
C GLY A 79 -10.29 -20.04 3.26
N GLN A 80 -9.46 -19.20 2.63
CA GLN A 80 -9.05 -17.86 3.13
C GLN A 80 -8.53 -17.82 4.58
N GLN A 81 -7.96 -18.92 5.08
CA GLN A 81 -7.44 -19.03 6.46
C GLN A 81 -6.38 -17.96 6.79
N CYS A 82 -5.71 -17.39 5.79
CA CYS A 82 -4.77 -16.28 5.95
C CYS A 82 -5.41 -14.99 6.49
N LEU A 83 -6.74 -14.83 6.44
CA LEU A 83 -7.44 -13.68 7.01
C LEU A 83 -7.21 -13.52 8.52
N THR A 84 -6.91 -14.62 9.22
CA THR A 84 -6.53 -14.59 10.65
C THR A 84 -5.29 -13.73 10.90
N GLN A 85 -4.31 -13.74 9.99
CA GLN A 85 -3.12 -12.88 10.07
C GLN A 85 -3.50 -11.40 9.91
N ILE A 86 -4.45 -11.09 9.02
CA ILE A 86 -4.93 -9.72 8.81
C ILE A 86 -5.76 -9.25 10.00
N ALA A 87 -6.56 -10.12 10.61
CA ALA A 87 -7.32 -9.79 11.81
C ALA A 87 -6.39 -9.50 13.01
N ALA A 88 -5.31 -10.28 13.16
CA ALA A 88 -4.32 -10.13 14.22
C ALA A 88 -3.46 -8.87 14.05
N SER A 89 -2.95 -8.63 12.83
CA SER A 89 -2.04 -7.50 12.55
C SER A 89 -2.43 -6.76 11.26
N PRO A 90 -3.56 -6.01 11.24
CA PRO A 90 -4.09 -5.35 10.03
C PRO A 90 -3.13 -4.34 9.40
N GLU A 91 -2.34 -3.66 10.23
CA GLU A 91 -1.44 -2.58 9.84
C GLU A 91 -0.07 -3.10 9.41
N ASP A 92 0.47 -4.15 10.04
CA ASP A 92 1.82 -4.64 9.71
C ASP A 92 1.88 -5.38 8.38
N CYS A 93 0.78 -6.02 7.98
CA CYS A 93 0.68 -6.66 6.67
C CYS A 93 0.34 -5.67 5.54
N LEU A 94 0.02 -4.40 5.84
CA LEU A 94 -0.33 -3.41 4.83
C LEU A 94 0.91 -2.94 4.07
N VAL A 95 0.90 -3.09 2.74
CA VAL A 95 2.03 -2.73 1.85
C VAL A 95 2.51 -1.30 2.13
N ARG A 96 1.58 -0.38 2.32
CA ARG A 96 1.86 1.02 2.65
C ARG A 96 2.75 1.16 3.89
N ASN A 97 2.42 0.45 4.97
CA ASN A 97 3.14 0.56 6.23
C ASN A 97 4.48 -0.18 6.17
N ILE A 98 4.54 -1.32 5.49
CA ILE A 98 5.80 -2.04 5.20
C ILE A 98 6.78 -1.10 4.50
N LEU A 99 6.31 -0.39 3.47
CA LEU A 99 7.10 0.57 2.73
C LEU A 99 7.52 1.78 3.56
N THR A 100 6.62 2.38 4.34
CA THR A 100 6.97 3.47 5.26
C THR A 100 8.11 3.06 6.19
N LYS A 101 7.99 1.89 6.83
CA LYS A 101 9.03 1.34 7.71
C LYS A 101 10.33 1.06 6.95
N TRP A 102 10.25 0.56 5.72
CA TRP A 102 11.44 0.30 4.91
C TRP A 102 12.20 1.58 4.55
N TYR A 103 11.53 2.71 4.33
CA TYR A 103 12.21 3.99 4.03
C TYR A 103 12.78 4.70 5.27
N GLU A 104 12.33 4.33 6.46
CA GLU A 104 12.68 5.01 7.69
C GLU A 104 14.20 5.06 7.88
N GLY A 105 14.73 6.27 8.12
CA GLY A 105 16.16 6.51 8.31
C GLY A 105 17.04 6.33 7.05
N LYS A 106 16.47 6.04 5.88
CA LYS A 106 17.24 5.89 4.64
C LYS A 106 17.49 7.24 3.94
N VAL A 107 18.43 7.24 3.00
CA VAL A 107 18.73 8.35 2.10
C VAL A 107 18.63 7.91 0.64
N CYS A 108 18.27 8.83 -0.26
CA CYS A 108 18.16 8.53 -1.68
C CYS A 108 19.51 8.07 -2.25
N ALA A 109 19.54 6.93 -2.92
CA ALA A 109 20.76 6.37 -3.49
C ALA A 109 21.40 7.22 -4.61
N SER A 110 20.62 8.11 -5.24
CA SER A 110 21.10 9.00 -6.30
C SER A 110 21.53 10.38 -5.79
N CYS A 111 20.70 11.05 -4.98
CA CYS A 111 20.97 12.43 -4.53
C CYS A 111 21.39 12.55 -3.07
N SER A 112 21.46 11.43 -2.33
CA SER A 112 21.84 11.34 -0.91
C SER A 112 20.99 12.17 0.07
N ARG A 113 19.85 12.73 -0.37
CA ARG A 113 18.92 13.44 0.53
C ARG A 113 18.12 12.45 1.38
N PRO A 114 17.86 12.75 2.66
CA PRO A 114 17.01 11.92 3.50
C PRO A 114 15.55 11.93 3.01
N PHE A 115 14.83 10.86 3.31
CA PHE A 115 13.38 10.82 3.12
C PHE A 115 12.68 11.44 4.32
N GLY A 116 11.71 12.32 4.05
CA GLY A 116 10.72 12.73 5.05
C GLY A 116 9.51 11.79 5.05
N ASP A 117 8.39 12.25 5.62
CA ASP A 117 7.14 11.52 5.55
C ASP A 117 6.72 11.23 4.11
N ILE A 118 6.40 9.97 3.83
CA ILE A 118 5.99 9.56 2.48
C ILE A 118 4.62 10.16 2.15
N GLN A 119 4.57 10.96 1.09
CA GLN A 119 3.32 11.49 0.54
C GLN A 119 2.64 10.47 -0.38
N TRP A 120 1.69 9.73 0.17
CA TRP A 120 1.03 8.62 -0.53
C TRP A 120 0.04 9.01 -1.64
N THR A 121 -0.38 10.27 -1.69
CA THR A 121 -1.34 10.81 -2.69
C THR A 121 -0.66 11.60 -3.80
N GLY A 122 0.68 11.64 -3.83
CA GLY A 122 1.43 12.49 -4.78
C GLY A 122 2.81 11.92 -5.07
N GLN A 123 3.84 12.67 -4.67
CA GLN A 123 5.25 12.40 -4.97
C GLN A 123 5.80 11.22 -4.14
N LYS A 124 5.38 10.01 -4.49
CA LYS A 124 5.86 8.78 -3.85
C LYS A 124 7.32 8.53 -4.25
N PRO A 125 8.20 8.13 -3.30
CA PRO A 125 9.52 7.64 -3.65
C PRO A 125 9.40 6.36 -4.49
N ALA A 126 10.51 5.90 -5.07
CA ALA A 126 10.57 4.74 -5.94
C ALA A 126 11.70 3.80 -5.53
N LEU A 127 11.71 2.59 -6.09
CA LEU A 127 12.82 1.67 -5.95
C LEU A 127 13.80 1.83 -7.09
N PHE A 128 15.08 1.68 -6.79
CA PHE A 128 16.15 1.56 -7.75
C PHE A 128 16.65 0.12 -7.75
N LEU A 129 16.37 -0.58 -8.84
CA LEU A 129 16.76 -1.96 -9.03
C LEU A 129 18.22 -2.05 -9.51
N ALA A 130 18.82 -3.24 -9.39
CA ALA A 130 20.22 -3.48 -9.71
C ALA A 130 20.60 -3.21 -11.19
N ASP A 131 19.63 -3.31 -12.09
CA ASP A 131 19.72 -3.01 -13.52
C ASP A 131 19.67 -1.50 -13.84
N LYS A 132 19.74 -0.63 -12.81
CA LYS A 132 19.61 0.83 -12.89
C LYS A 132 18.22 1.30 -13.37
N VAL A 133 17.23 0.41 -13.34
CA VAL A 133 15.84 0.73 -13.63
C VAL A 133 15.18 1.19 -12.33
N SER A 134 14.58 2.38 -12.37
CA SER A 134 13.68 2.81 -11.30
C SER A 134 12.24 2.37 -11.57
N VAL A 135 11.54 1.92 -10.52
CA VAL A 135 10.15 1.44 -10.58
C VAL A 135 9.30 2.02 -9.45
N ASP A 136 8.03 2.33 -9.77
CA ASP A 136 7.01 2.71 -8.77
C ASP A 136 6.43 1.47 -8.08
N TRP A 137 5.93 1.65 -6.86
CA TRP A 137 5.27 0.61 -6.06
C TRP A 137 4.14 -0.12 -6.77
N GLY A 138 3.40 0.57 -7.64
CA GLY A 138 2.31 -0.03 -8.40
C GLY A 138 2.78 -1.14 -9.34
N GLN A 139 4.04 -1.10 -9.75
CA GLN A 139 4.68 -2.08 -10.62
C GLN A 139 5.25 -3.28 -9.85
N VAL A 140 5.35 -3.20 -8.52
CA VAL A 140 5.83 -4.29 -7.67
C VAL A 140 4.65 -5.15 -7.20
N PRO A 141 4.58 -6.43 -7.60
CA PRO A 141 3.58 -7.35 -7.08
C PRO A 141 3.71 -7.49 -5.55
N ALA A 142 2.59 -7.48 -4.84
CA ALA A 142 2.61 -7.48 -3.37
C ALA A 142 3.22 -8.78 -2.79
N ASP A 143 3.06 -9.91 -3.46
CA ASP A 143 3.72 -11.18 -3.13
C ASP A 143 5.24 -11.17 -3.33
N LYS A 144 5.76 -10.24 -4.13
CA LYS A 144 7.20 -10.06 -4.37
C LYS A 144 7.81 -8.90 -3.60
N LEU A 145 7.01 -8.20 -2.80
CA LEU A 145 7.43 -6.97 -2.12
C LEU A 145 8.71 -7.16 -1.31
N HIS A 146 8.74 -8.12 -0.39
CA HIS A 146 9.89 -8.31 0.50
C HIS A 146 11.18 -8.69 -0.26
N GLU A 147 11.06 -9.53 -1.28
CA GLU A 147 12.16 -9.93 -2.16
C GLU A 147 12.74 -8.72 -2.90
N VAL A 148 11.87 -7.92 -3.50
CA VAL A 148 12.25 -6.72 -4.25
C VAL A 148 12.85 -5.66 -3.32
N LEU A 149 12.29 -5.45 -2.13
CA LEU A 149 12.82 -4.50 -1.14
C LEU A 149 14.20 -4.90 -0.60
N ALA A 150 14.50 -6.19 -0.52
CA ALA A 150 15.82 -6.67 -0.13
C ALA A 150 16.89 -6.42 -1.21
N ALA A 151 16.49 -6.44 -2.48
CA ALA A 151 17.38 -6.32 -3.63
C ALA A 151 17.46 -4.89 -4.21
N SER A 152 16.76 -3.91 -3.63
CA SER A 152 16.64 -2.56 -4.19
C SER A 152 17.20 -1.49 -3.28
N LEU A 153 17.57 -0.37 -3.90
CA LEU A 153 17.98 0.84 -3.21
C LEU A 153 16.85 1.88 -3.23
N PRO A 154 16.74 2.72 -2.20
CA PRO A 154 15.69 3.74 -2.13
C PRO A 154 16.00 4.92 -3.06
N LEU A 155 15.00 5.36 -3.83
CA LEU A 155 15.10 6.50 -4.75
C LEU A 155 14.01 7.53 -4.44
N CYS A 156 14.34 8.82 -4.42
CA CYS A 156 13.32 9.86 -4.25
C CYS A 156 12.54 10.09 -5.55
N PHE A 157 11.32 10.65 -5.43
CA PHE A 157 10.45 10.92 -6.57
C PHE A 157 11.15 11.72 -7.68
N ALA A 158 11.88 12.77 -7.33
CA ALA A 158 12.59 13.59 -8.31
C ALA A 158 13.66 12.79 -9.08
N CYS A 159 14.46 11.98 -8.38
CA CYS A 159 15.46 11.12 -9.01
C CYS A 159 14.81 10.00 -9.83
N HIS A 160 13.66 9.49 -9.41
CA HIS A 160 12.88 8.53 -10.20
C HIS A 160 12.41 9.15 -11.52
N MET A 161 11.79 10.35 -11.47
CA MET A 161 11.36 11.05 -12.69
C MET A 161 12.53 11.36 -13.62
N ALA A 162 13.68 11.77 -13.08
CA ALA A 162 14.89 11.98 -13.88
C ALA A 162 15.39 10.67 -14.53
N ASN A 163 15.45 9.57 -13.78
CA ASN A 163 15.86 8.27 -14.31
C ASN A 163 14.89 7.75 -15.39
N THR A 164 13.58 7.91 -15.19
CA THR A 164 12.56 7.56 -16.18
C THR A 164 12.72 8.39 -17.45
N LEU A 165 12.90 9.71 -17.35
CA LEU A 165 13.14 10.58 -18.50
C LEU A 165 14.36 10.16 -19.30
N VAL A 166 15.49 9.89 -18.63
CA VAL A 166 16.73 9.45 -19.29
C VAL A 166 16.54 8.12 -20.02
N ARG A 167 15.76 7.21 -19.45
CA ARG A 167 15.53 5.88 -20.02
C ARG A 167 14.55 5.91 -21.19
N GLU A 168 13.46 6.63 -21.05
CA GLU A 168 12.34 6.60 -22.01
C GLU A 168 12.48 7.65 -23.11
N HIS A 169 13.19 8.75 -22.83
CA HIS A 169 13.41 9.86 -23.75
C HIS A 169 14.89 10.31 -23.77
N PRO A 170 15.84 9.42 -24.11
CA PRO A 170 17.26 9.78 -24.16
C PRO A 170 17.55 10.93 -25.13
N GLU A 171 16.73 11.13 -26.15
CA GLU A 171 16.82 12.23 -27.13
C GLU A 171 16.61 13.62 -26.51
N LEU A 172 15.93 13.70 -25.37
CA LEU A 172 15.70 14.96 -24.65
C LEU A 172 16.81 15.28 -23.64
N VAL A 173 17.78 14.40 -23.48
CA VAL A 173 18.84 14.52 -22.47
C VAL A 173 20.14 14.97 -23.12
N VAL A 174 20.66 16.12 -22.68
CA VAL A 174 21.97 16.62 -23.07
C VAL A 174 22.99 16.26 -21.99
N ASP A 175 23.90 15.34 -22.31
CA ASP A 175 25.02 15.00 -21.42
C ASP A 175 26.12 16.10 -21.48
N ARG A 176 26.26 16.84 -20.38
CA ARG A 176 27.30 17.87 -20.24
C ARG A 176 28.67 17.30 -19.88
N SER A 177 28.76 16.06 -19.42
CA SER A 177 30.04 15.44 -19.08
C SER A 177 30.84 15.04 -20.32
N ALA A 178 30.16 14.73 -21.43
CA ALA A 178 30.78 14.45 -22.72
C ALA A 178 31.39 15.70 -23.42
N SER A 179 31.09 16.92 -22.94
CA SER A 179 31.51 18.18 -23.58
C SER A 179 32.62 18.93 -22.83
N ARG A 180 33.20 18.36 -21.76
CA ARG A 180 34.43 18.87 -21.14
C ARG A 180 35.64 18.07 -21.66
N PRO A 181 36.48 18.63 -22.55
CA PRO A 181 37.77 18.01 -22.84
C PRO A 181 38.63 18.03 -21.56
N ILE A 182 39.29 16.89 -21.30
CA ILE A 182 40.29 16.72 -20.24
C ILE A 182 41.51 17.57 -20.56
#